data_AF-A0A1W9TK90-F1
#
_entry.id   AF-A0A1W9TK90-F1
#
_cell.length_a   1.000
_cell.length_b   1.000
_cell.length_c   1.000
_cell.angle_alpha   90.00
_cell.angle_beta   90.00
_cell.angle_gamma   90.00
#
_symmetry.space_group_name_H-M   'P 1'
#
loop_
_entity.id
_entity.type
_entity.pdbx_description
1 polymer ?
#
loop_
_entity_poly.entity_id
_entity_poly.type
_entity_poly.pdbx_seq_one_letter_code
_entity_poly.pdbx_strand_id
1 'polypeptide(L)'
;MSTIYIIIMTLISSSWDRWMGIYIIIMTLISSSWDRWMGDILFFSFPIIFLIVQYLFKEKIYFFSFLYSIVYFSSKYDIGLMTILFFALTVLSFHIFEFLEKSFLRSILSVSIPLLFLAFVNKNFFVLIISYILISITHFIIIGRVDKHEQITI
;
A
#
# COMPACT_ATOMS: atom_id res chain seq x y z
N MET A 1 34.62 36.20 34.14
CA MET A 1 34.18 35.10 33.25
C MET A 1 32.87 35.51 32.57
N SER A 2 32.88 36.29 31.49
CA SER A 2 31.58 36.61 30.83
C SER A 2 31.63 36.81 29.32
N THR A 3 32.67 37.40 28.72
CA THR A 3 32.59 37.72 27.28
C THR A 3 33.04 36.57 26.37
N ILE A 4 34.11 35.85 26.75
CA ILE A 4 34.66 34.74 25.97
C ILE A 4 33.73 33.51 26.01
N TYR A 5 33.10 33.25 27.16
CA TYR A 5 32.18 32.11 27.31
C TYR A 5 30.89 32.31 26.50
N ILE A 6 30.37 33.54 26.43
CA ILE A 6 29.19 33.87 25.62
C ILE A 6 29.51 33.77 24.13
N ILE A 7 30.68 34.23 23.68
CA ILE A 7 31.12 34.12 22.26
C ILE A 7 31.36 32.66 21.86
N ILE A 8 31.97 31.85 22.73
CA ILE A 8 32.15 30.40 22.51
C ILE A 8 30.80 29.69 22.50
N MET A 9 29.88 30.01 23.42
CA MET A 9 28.51 29.46 23.42
C MET A 9 27.71 29.87 22.18
N THR A 10 27.83 31.10 21.68
CA THR A 10 27.14 31.55 20.44
C THR A 10 27.78 30.99 19.16
N LEU A 11 29.10 30.79 19.12
CA LEU A 11 29.78 30.11 18.01
C LEU A 11 29.51 28.59 17.99
N ILE A 12 29.40 27.98 19.18
CA ILE A 12 29.00 26.58 19.32
C ILE A 12 27.51 26.42 18.98
N SER A 13 26.61 27.29 19.47
CA SER A 13 25.19 27.20 19.08
C SER A 13 25.01 27.42 17.57
N SER A 14 25.65 28.42 16.96
CA SER A 14 25.45 28.70 15.52
C SER A 14 26.04 27.64 14.58
N SER A 15 26.99 26.83 15.06
CA SER A 15 27.50 25.67 14.33
C SER A 15 26.64 24.43 14.58
N TRP A 16 26.21 24.19 15.82
CA TRP A 16 25.30 23.10 16.17
C TRP A 16 23.93 23.27 15.52
N ASP A 17 23.38 24.48 15.44
CA ASP A 17 22.12 24.79 14.76
C ASP A 17 22.20 24.51 13.26
N ARG A 18 23.37 24.73 12.63
CA ARG A 18 23.60 24.39 11.23
C ARG A 18 23.69 22.89 11.00
N TRP A 19 24.47 22.17 11.82
CA TRP A 19 24.59 20.71 11.70
C TRP A 19 23.28 19.99 12.06
N MET A 20 22.56 20.49 13.06
CA MET A 20 21.26 19.99 13.46
C MET A 20 20.19 20.29 12.40
N GLY A 21 20.21 21.47 11.78
CA GLY A 21 19.36 21.80 10.62
C GLY A 21 19.64 20.89 9.43
N ILE A 22 20.92 20.66 9.08
CA ILE A 22 21.31 19.73 8.02
C ILE A 22 20.86 18.31 8.34
N TYR A 23 21.04 17.85 9.58
CA TYR A 23 20.60 16.52 10.02
C TYR A 23 19.08 16.35 9.89
N ILE A 24 18.30 17.33 10.35
CA ILE A 24 16.83 17.31 10.24
C ILE A 24 16.41 17.29 8.77
N ILE A 25 17.05 18.09 7.91
CA ILE A 25 16.75 18.11 6.46
C ILE A 25 17.05 16.73 5.85
N ILE A 26 18.20 16.13 6.15
CA ILE A 26 18.56 14.81 5.63
C ILE A 26 17.58 13.74 6.10
N MET A 27 17.25 13.71 7.40
CA MET A 27 16.29 12.74 7.95
C MET A 27 14.89 12.93 7.38
N THR A 28 14.46 14.17 7.15
CA THR A 28 13.18 14.49 6.50
C THR A 28 13.16 14.06 5.03
N LEU A 29 14.26 14.26 4.30
CA LEU A 29 14.40 13.79 2.92
C LEU A 29 14.38 12.26 2.84
N ILE A 30 15.05 11.58 3.76
CA ILE A 30 15.04 10.11 3.85
C ILE A 30 13.62 9.62 4.17
N SER A 31 12.97 10.19 5.19
CA SER A 31 11.59 9.81 5.57
C SER A 31 10.61 10.02 4.42
N SER A 32 10.60 11.22 3.82
CA SER A 32 9.70 11.52 2.69
C SER A 32 9.96 10.64 1.45
N SER A 33 11.21 10.29 1.20
CA SER A 33 11.57 9.35 0.13
C SER A 33 11.10 7.94 0.45
N TRP A 34 11.27 7.50 1.70
CA TRP A 34 10.84 6.19 2.18
C TRP A 34 9.32 6.03 2.13
N ASP A 35 8.58 7.02 2.60
CA ASP A 35 7.11 7.05 2.61
C ASP A 35 6.56 6.90 1.18
N ARG A 36 7.13 7.66 0.24
CA ARG A 36 6.76 7.58 -1.18
C ARG A 36 7.06 6.20 -1.78
N TRP A 37 8.23 5.64 -1.48
CA TRP A 37 8.64 4.33 -2.00
C TRP A 37 7.79 3.19 -1.42
N MET A 38 7.47 3.26 -0.13
CA MET A 38 6.58 2.32 0.55
C MET A 38 5.18 2.34 -0.06
N GLY A 39 4.61 3.53 -0.29
CA GLY A 39 3.30 3.67 -0.92
C GLY A 39 3.25 3.06 -2.34
N ASP A 40 4.32 3.19 -3.12
CA ASP A 40 4.40 2.58 -4.45
C ASP A 40 4.49 1.04 -4.37
N ILE A 41 5.30 0.49 -3.46
CA ILE A 41 5.38 -0.96 -3.21
C ILE A 41 4.03 -1.50 -2.75
N LEU A 42 3.35 -0.79 -1.86
CA LEU A 42 2.03 -1.18 -1.40
C LEU A 42 1.05 -1.22 -2.57
N PHE A 43 1.07 -0.24 -3.48
CA PHE A 43 0.22 -0.27 -4.68
C PHE A 43 0.44 -1.56 -5.48
N PHE A 44 1.70 -1.89 -5.81
CA PHE A 44 2.02 -3.08 -6.60
C PHE A 44 1.68 -4.40 -5.90
N SER A 45 1.79 -4.44 -4.57
CA SER A 45 1.48 -5.63 -3.79
C SER A 45 -0.02 -5.82 -3.54
N PHE A 46 -0.83 -4.76 -3.62
CA PHE A 46 -2.28 -4.83 -3.46
C PHE A 46 -2.96 -5.96 -4.25
N PRO A 47 -2.84 -6.03 -5.59
CA PRO A 47 -3.53 -7.06 -6.37
C PRO A 47 -3.13 -8.48 -5.95
N ILE A 48 -1.85 -8.66 -5.58
CA ILE A 48 -1.33 -9.96 -5.18
C ILE A 48 -1.94 -10.38 -3.85
N ILE A 49 -1.83 -9.53 -2.83
CA ILE A 49 -2.29 -9.85 -1.48
C ILE A 49 -3.82 -9.93 -1.45
N PHE A 50 -4.52 -9.06 -2.16
CA PHE A 50 -5.97 -9.09 -2.24
C PHE A 50 -6.46 -10.42 -2.81
N LEU A 51 -5.88 -10.91 -3.92
CA LEU A 51 -6.25 -12.22 -4.47
C LEU A 51 -5.92 -13.35 -3.50
N ILE A 52 -4.76 -13.33 -2.85
CA ILE A 52 -4.40 -14.33 -1.84
C ILE A 52 -5.47 -14.38 -0.73
N VAL A 53 -5.86 -13.23 -0.20
CA VAL A 53 -6.89 -13.16 0.86
C VAL A 53 -8.26 -13.56 0.32
N GLN A 54 -8.63 -13.10 -0.88
CA GLN A 54 -9.92 -13.42 -1.51
C GLN A 54 -10.11 -14.94 -1.69
N TYR A 55 -9.06 -15.66 -2.06
CA TYR A 55 -9.13 -17.10 -2.37
C TYR A 55 -8.80 -18.01 -1.19
N LEU A 56 -7.85 -17.64 -0.32
CA LEU A 56 -7.38 -18.51 0.77
C LEU A 56 -7.90 -18.11 2.15
N PHE A 57 -8.27 -16.85 2.37
CA PHE A 57 -8.64 -16.31 3.69
C PHE A 57 -9.86 -15.40 3.57
N LYS A 58 -10.90 -15.88 2.89
CA LYS A 58 -12.10 -15.11 2.52
C LYS A 58 -12.72 -14.40 3.73
N GLU A 59 -12.75 -15.07 4.88
CA GLU A 59 -13.25 -14.54 6.15
C GLU A 59 -12.47 -13.34 6.69
N LYS A 60 -11.21 -13.17 6.26
CA LYS A 60 -10.32 -12.08 6.68
C LYS A 60 -10.34 -10.88 5.73
N ILE A 61 -11.19 -10.90 4.68
CA ILE A 61 -11.21 -9.83 3.66
C ILE A 61 -11.49 -8.45 4.24
N TYR A 62 -12.38 -8.35 5.24
CA TYR A 62 -12.70 -7.08 5.89
C TYR A 62 -11.51 -6.54 6.69
N PHE A 63 -10.89 -7.41 7.50
CA PHE A 63 -9.72 -7.03 8.29
C PHE A 63 -8.56 -6.62 7.39
N PHE A 64 -8.29 -7.41 6.33
CA PHE A 64 -7.27 -7.09 5.34
C PHE A 64 -7.55 -5.75 4.66
N SER A 65 -8.77 -5.55 4.16
CA SER A 65 -9.14 -4.32 3.46
C SER A 65 -8.97 -3.11 4.38
N PHE A 66 -9.38 -3.22 5.64
CA PHE A 66 -9.25 -2.15 6.62
C PHE A 66 -7.78 -1.83 6.92
N LEU A 67 -6.99 -2.86 7.27
CA LEU A 67 -5.58 -2.71 7.61
C LEU A 67 -4.79 -2.17 6.42
N TYR A 68 -5.00 -2.73 5.23
CA TYR A 68 -4.34 -2.28 4.01
C TYR A 68 -4.70 -0.83 3.71
N SER A 69 -5.97 -0.44 3.84
CA SER A 69 -6.40 0.95 3.63
C SER A 69 -5.65 1.90 4.56
N ILE A 70 -5.58 1.60 5.86
CA ILE A 70 -4.88 2.44 6.83
C ILE A 70 -3.39 2.53 6.47
N VAL A 71 -2.72 1.40 6.28
CA VAL A 71 -1.28 1.36 6.01
C VAL A 71 -0.95 2.10 4.72
N TYR A 72 -1.68 1.81 3.64
CA TYR A 72 -1.50 2.46 2.34
C TYR A 72 -1.65 3.97 2.44
N PHE A 73 -2.79 4.44 2.94
CA PHE A 73 -3.04 5.89 2.99
C PHE A 73 -2.10 6.55 3.97
N SER A 74 -1.82 5.98 5.15
CA SER A 74 -0.85 6.57 6.10
C SER A 74 0.57 6.74 5.52
N SER A 75 0.97 5.91 4.56
CA SER A 75 2.29 5.98 3.93
C SER A 75 2.41 7.06 2.85
N LYS A 76 1.29 7.56 2.30
CA LYS A 76 1.31 8.38 1.07
C LYS A 76 0.41 9.61 1.11
N TYR A 77 -0.57 9.62 2.00
CA TYR A 77 -1.65 10.60 2.07
C TYR A 77 -2.07 10.84 3.53
N ASP A 78 -2.87 11.86 3.78
CA ASP A 78 -3.52 12.00 5.08
C ASP A 78 -4.62 10.94 5.23
N ILE A 79 -4.63 10.27 6.38
CA ILE A 79 -5.70 9.33 6.74
C ILE A 79 -7.00 10.12 6.85
N GLY A 80 -8.02 9.70 6.11
CA GLY A 80 -9.28 10.42 6.08
C GLY A 80 -10.28 9.81 5.10
N LEU A 81 -10.99 10.66 4.37
CA LEU A 81 -12.07 10.25 3.47
C LEU A 81 -11.60 9.27 2.38
N MET A 82 -10.38 9.44 1.86
CA MET A 82 -9.83 8.53 0.84
C MET A 82 -9.62 7.11 1.37
N THR A 83 -9.19 6.97 2.63
CA THR A 83 -9.05 5.68 3.30
C THR A 83 -10.39 4.97 3.43
N ILE A 84 -11.42 5.69 3.85
CA ILE A 84 -12.78 5.16 4.03
C ILE A 84 -13.37 4.75 2.68
N LEU A 85 -13.24 5.60 1.65
CA LEU A 85 -13.70 5.29 0.30
C LEU A 85 -13.00 4.07 -0.27
N PHE A 86 -11.68 3.99 -0.15
CA PHE A 86 -10.93 2.84 -0.65
C PHE A 86 -11.34 1.54 0.06
N PHE A 87 -11.49 1.57 1.38
CA PHE A 87 -12.00 0.44 2.15
C PHE A 87 -13.38 -0.01 1.66
N ALA A 88 -14.33 0.93 1.56
CA ALA A 88 -15.69 0.64 1.12
C ALA A 88 -15.72 0.08 -0.30
N LEU A 89 -14.97 0.69 -1.24
CA LEU A 89 -14.86 0.21 -2.62
C LEU A 89 -14.27 -1.19 -2.70
N THR A 90 -13.23 -1.48 -1.91
CA THR A 90 -12.57 -2.79 -1.90
C THR A 90 -13.55 -3.88 -1.43
N VAL A 91 -14.27 -3.62 -0.32
CA VAL A 91 -15.26 -4.56 0.23
C VAL A 91 -16.46 -4.73 -0.69
N LEU A 92 -16.99 -3.63 -1.24
CA LEU A 92 -18.11 -3.68 -2.19
C LEU A 92 -17.74 -4.45 -3.45
N SER A 93 -16.55 -4.20 -4.00
CA SER A 93 -16.05 -4.91 -5.17
C SER A 93 -15.93 -6.42 -4.93
N PHE A 94 -15.45 -6.82 -3.75
CA PHE A 94 -15.40 -8.23 -3.36
C PHE A 94 -16.79 -8.88 -3.39
N HIS A 95 -17.80 -8.25 -2.80
CA HIS A 95 -19.17 -8.77 -2.70
C HIS A 95 -19.89 -8.77 -4.04
N ILE A 96 -19.79 -7.68 -4.81
CA ILE A 96 -20.45 -7.55 -6.11
C ILE A 96 -20.04 -8.70 -7.03
N PHE A 97 -18.78 -9.11 -7.02
CA PHE A 97 -18.27 -10.17 -7.90
C PHE A 97 -18.12 -11.53 -7.20
N GLU A 98 -18.67 -11.69 -6.00
CA GLU A 98 -18.54 -12.94 -5.25
C GLU A 98 -19.16 -14.14 -5.98
N PHE A 99 -20.23 -13.90 -6.74
CA PHE A 99 -20.96 -14.90 -7.52
C PHE A 99 -20.15 -15.54 -8.65
N LEU A 100 -19.06 -14.90 -9.09
CA LEU A 100 -18.18 -15.39 -10.15
C LEU A 100 -17.15 -16.38 -9.56
N GLU A 101 -17.60 -17.51 -9.03
CA GLU A 101 -16.78 -18.49 -8.32
C GLU A 101 -15.46 -18.83 -9.02
N LYS A 102 -14.36 -18.62 -8.28
CA LYS A 102 -12.95 -18.88 -8.67
C LYS A 102 -12.55 -18.52 -10.11
N SER A 103 -13.26 -17.60 -10.75
CA SER A 103 -13.02 -17.31 -12.17
C SER A 103 -11.94 -16.24 -12.36
N PHE A 104 -11.27 -16.28 -13.51
CA PHE A 104 -10.37 -15.22 -13.90
C PHE A 104 -11.08 -13.86 -14.01
N LEU A 105 -12.32 -13.87 -14.50
CA LEU A 105 -13.16 -12.68 -14.59
C LEU A 105 -13.42 -12.06 -13.21
N ARG A 106 -13.71 -12.87 -12.17
CA ARG A 106 -13.80 -12.37 -10.80
C ARG A 106 -12.53 -11.67 -10.37
N SER A 107 -11.38 -12.29 -10.64
CA SER A 107 -10.08 -11.78 -10.19
C SER A 107 -9.74 -10.45 -10.83
N ILE A 108 -10.02 -10.30 -12.12
CA ILE A 108 -9.88 -9.01 -12.79
C ILE A 108 -10.89 -8.02 -12.20
N LEU A 109 -12.18 -8.30 -12.30
CA LEU A 109 -13.23 -7.31 -12.01
C LEU A 109 -13.21 -6.86 -10.54
N SER A 110 -13.04 -7.79 -9.60
CA SER A 110 -13.01 -7.47 -8.17
C SER A 110 -11.80 -6.64 -7.76
N VAL A 111 -10.67 -6.78 -8.46
CA VAL A 111 -9.45 -6.00 -8.18
C VAL A 111 -9.43 -4.69 -8.99
N SER A 112 -10.06 -4.64 -10.16
CA SER A 112 -10.10 -3.47 -11.03
C SER A 112 -10.68 -2.24 -10.36
N ILE A 113 -11.79 -2.37 -9.63
CA ILE A 113 -12.45 -1.22 -8.97
C ILE A 113 -11.49 -0.54 -7.97
N PRO A 114 -10.94 -1.24 -6.96
CA PRO A 114 -9.99 -0.62 -6.04
C PRO A 114 -8.69 -0.18 -6.73
N LEU A 115 -8.19 -0.91 -7.74
CA LEU A 115 -7.00 -0.50 -8.49
C LEU A 115 -7.21 0.80 -9.27
N LEU A 116 -8.35 0.96 -9.94
CA LEU A 116 -8.68 2.19 -10.67
C LEU A 116 -8.76 3.37 -9.72
N PHE A 117 -9.35 3.18 -8.53
CA PHE A 117 -9.34 4.20 -7.49
C PHE A 117 -7.91 4.60 -7.10
N LEU A 118 -7.05 3.63 -6.80
CA LEU A 118 -5.66 3.90 -6.47
C LEU A 118 -4.95 4.62 -7.63
N ALA A 119 -5.09 4.15 -8.87
CA ALA A 119 -4.45 4.76 -10.02
C ALA A 119 -4.90 6.20 -10.25
N PHE A 120 -6.19 6.49 -10.04
CA PHE A 120 -6.75 7.83 -10.10
C PHE A 120 -6.14 8.75 -9.04
N VAL A 121 -6.12 8.30 -7.78
CA VAL A 121 -5.56 9.08 -6.65
C VAL A 121 -4.06 9.33 -6.82
N ASN A 122 -3.32 8.37 -7.38
CA ASN A 122 -1.90 8.49 -7.64
C ASN A 122 -1.56 9.21 -8.96
N LYS A 123 -2.55 9.46 -9.81
CA LYS A 123 -2.37 9.93 -11.20
C LYS A 123 -1.37 9.07 -11.98
N ASN A 124 -1.30 7.77 -11.67
CA ASN A 124 -0.33 6.85 -12.25
C ASN A 124 -1.03 5.63 -12.86
N PHE A 125 -1.48 5.78 -14.10
CA PHE A 125 -2.19 4.74 -14.84
C PHE A 125 -1.27 3.66 -15.41
N PHE A 126 0.04 3.93 -15.54
CA PHE A 126 1.00 2.92 -16.00
C PHE A 126 1.05 1.71 -15.06
N VAL A 127 0.91 1.97 -13.75
CA VAL A 127 0.89 0.93 -12.72
C VAL A 127 -0.30 -0.02 -12.86
N LEU A 128 -1.42 0.40 -13.47
CA LEU A 128 -2.56 -0.49 -13.74
C LEU A 128 -2.20 -1.62 -14.69
N ILE A 129 -1.44 -1.33 -15.75
CA ILE A 129 -1.06 -2.34 -16.74
C ILE A 129 -0.23 -3.43 -16.07
N ILE A 130 0.76 -3.02 -15.28
CA ILE A 130 1.59 -3.96 -14.50
C ILE A 130 0.73 -4.72 -13.49
N SER A 131 -0.21 -4.05 -12.83
CA SER A 131 -1.11 -4.68 -11.86
C SER A 131 -1.99 -5.75 -12.52
N TYR A 132 -2.48 -5.55 -13.74
CA TYR A 132 -3.24 -6.58 -14.47
C TYR A 132 -2.39 -7.79 -14.88
N ILE A 133 -1.12 -7.57 -15.24
CA ILE A 133 -0.18 -8.67 -15.46
C ILE A 133 0.03 -9.46 -14.16
N LEU A 134 0.23 -8.76 -13.04
CA LEU A 134 0.38 -9.39 -11.72
C LEU A 134 -0.87 -10.15 -11.28
N ILE A 135 -2.07 -9.61 -11.52
CA ILE A 135 -3.35 -10.30 -11.28
C ILE A 135 -3.40 -11.61 -12.06
N SER A 136 -3.03 -11.58 -13.34
CA SER A 136 -3.05 -12.76 -14.21
C SER A 136 -2.13 -13.84 -13.69
N ILE A 137 -0.86 -13.50 -13.42
CA ILE A 137 0.12 -14.43 -12.88
C ILE A 137 -0.36 -15.00 -11.54
N THR A 138 -0.78 -14.12 -10.62
CA THR A 138 -1.21 -14.52 -9.27
C THR A 138 -2.42 -15.45 -9.31
N HIS A 139 -3.40 -15.14 -10.15
CA HIS A 139 -4.60 -15.95 -10.31
C HIS A 139 -4.27 -17.38 -10.75
N PHE A 140 -3.45 -17.55 -11.80
CA PHE A 140 -3.07 -18.87 -12.28
C PHE A 140 -2.26 -19.66 -11.25
N ILE A 141 -1.38 -18.99 -10.49
CA ILE A 141 -0.64 -19.63 -9.40
C ILE A 141 -1.60 -20.11 -8.30
N ILE A 142 -2.56 -19.28 -7.89
CA ILE A 142 -3.52 -19.61 -6.83
C ILE A 142 -4.39 -20.79 -7.26
N ILE A 143 -5.05 -20.72 -8.42
CA ILE A 143 -5.90 -21.83 -8.88
C ILE A 143 -5.10 -23.12 -9.05
N GLY A 144 -3.93 -23.04 -9.70
CA GLY A 144 -3.07 -24.21 -9.88
C GLY A 144 -2.56 -24.84 -8.58
N ARG A 145 -2.65 -24.12 -7.45
CA ARG A 145 -2.38 -24.65 -6.10
C ARG A 145 -3.63 -25.11 -5.37
N VAL A 146 -4.74 -24.39 -5.52
CA VAL A 146 -6.02 -24.73 -4.87
C VAL A 146 -6.54 -26.07 -5.38
N ASP A 147 -6.47 -26.33 -6.70
CA ASP A 147 -6.90 -27.61 -7.28
C ASP A 147 -6.06 -28.80 -6.80
N LYS A 148 -4.79 -28.58 -6.50
CA LYS A 148 -3.91 -29.64 -5.95
C LYS A 148 -4.23 -29.98 -4.50
N HIS A 149 -4.74 -29.02 -3.72
CA HIS A 149 -5.10 -29.27 -2.33
C HIS A 149 -6.45 -29.96 -2.19
N GLU A 150 -7.40 -29.72 -3.10
CA GLU A 150 -8.68 -30.44 -3.11
C GLU A 150 -8.51 -31.94 -3.43
N GLN A 151 -7.50 -32.31 -4.23
CA GLN A 151 -7.20 -33.73 -4.54
C GLN A 151 -6.58 -34.53 -3.39
N ILE A 152 -6.02 -33.89 -2.37
CA ILE A 152 -5.35 -34.60 -1.25
C ILE A 152 -6.34 -34.89 -0.10
N THR A 153 -7.54 -34.30 -0.16
CA THR A 153 -8.59 -34.42 0.87
C THR A 153 -9.72 -35.38 0.50
N ILE A 154 -9.59 -36.18 -0.56
CA ILE A 154 -10.55 -37.24 -0.95
C ILE A 154 -9.99 -38.61 -0.57
#